data_AF-A0A3D9L9B7-F1
#
_entry.id   AF-A0A3D9L9B7-F1
#
_cell.length_a   1.000
_cell.length_b   1.000
_cell.length_c   1.000
_cell.angle_alpha   90.00
_cell.angle_beta   90.00
_cell.angle_gamma   90.00
#
_symmetry.space_group_name_H-M   'P 1'
#
loop_
_entity.id
_entity.type
_entity.pdbx_description
1 polymer ?
#
loop_
_entity_poly.entity_id
_entity_poly.type
_entity_poly.pdbx_seq_one_letter_code
_entity_poly.pdbx_strand_id
1 'polypeptide(L)'
;MPNSQRLFQSAIHWPKLEEEDFNRAVELLLTRIYGPEALVINGSGGDKGIDVAVRQDGVIRKIYQLKHFPEGFSGGFKRVRERQIRDSFKRARDNHDDLAEWFLVMPPNPKIGEDEFVQGLAANTDIAVDIWGQAKLDAALLPYPEITAAITRNETVELLVQFNAEKAALAGPGDLSERAEALVAITEGRSDYWATNVHVVDGTAVESYVPKHPAAMEKEPIRTTVDWSFGEEHQSLQDQLQHARDFGSFDPVDLPTAIATITRTGPDWVQPYPSLPKDGVISLTPQIARPSGREIITFEVRDDRGYSKGRFEGVVQARAFGELGVSIKCTFANIATGVMILPKDFNAPGHFSYHLGLSDAFIEDAARVLEMSRALSVGAVVETYFNGGQVGKLRLDSDDGPLELDEFEEQLIEDLLVLQRNIPGAYFHFPSEVAPRDRVMLRVGRRLLEGQATYMPPGMNLVCYLTGKRDETLLRLLREGGAIVSNPEAFGLESQGSKYDLGPVAFYHPRLRVKDADEVIEALEAGTAEGMKVVLQPMDSTLVQVWPADPSRDYTTPPTLVPWNLAGIEYPGESLESP
;
A
#
# COMPACT_ATOMS: atom_id res chain seq x y z
N MET A 1 33.64 -11.71 -55.07
CA MET A 1 32.57 -12.24 -55.93
C MET A 1 31.24 -11.84 -55.30
N PRO A 2 30.34 -11.14 -56.00
CA PRO A 2 29.05 -10.76 -55.42
C PRO A 2 28.17 -12.00 -55.36
N ASN A 3 27.68 -12.34 -54.16
CA ASN A 3 26.62 -13.32 -53.97
C ASN A 3 25.38 -12.80 -54.68
N SER A 4 24.93 -13.52 -55.70
CA SER A 4 23.70 -13.24 -56.42
C SER A 4 22.52 -13.40 -55.46
N GLN A 5 21.98 -12.27 -54.98
CA GLN A 5 20.69 -12.23 -54.31
C GLN A 5 19.65 -12.79 -55.28
N ARG A 6 19.06 -13.95 -54.94
CA ARG A 6 17.94 -14.53 -55.70
C ARG A 6 16.77 -13.55 -55.62
N LEU A 7 16.36 -13.04 -56.78
CA LEU A 7 15.39 -11.94 -56.93
C LEU A 7 13.92 -12.26 -56.59
N PHE A 8 13.59 -13.40 -55.97
CA PHE A 8 12.23 -13.70 -55.51
C PHE A 8 12.27 -14.56 -54.26
N GLN A 9 12.22 -13.94 -53.08
CA GLN A 9 12.32 -14.63 -51.79
C GLN A 9 10.95 -15.10 -51.23
N SER A 10 9.87 -14.97 -52.01
CA SER A 10 8.50 -15.31 -51.60
C SER A 10 7.66 -15.89 -52.75
N ALA A 11 8.22 -16.85 -53.51
CA ALA A 11 7.47 -17.59 -54.53
C ALA A 11 7.15 -19.01 -54.04
N ILE A 12 5.92 -19.48 -54.29
CA ILE A 12 5.51 -20.84 -53.93
C ILE A 12 6.26 -21.83 -54.81
N HIS A 13 6.95 -22.79 -54.20
CA HIS A 13 7.57 -23.90 -54.92
C HIS A 13 6.55 -25.02 -55.14
N TRP A 14 5.64 -24.84 -56.11
CA TRP A 14 4.53 -25.77 -56.38
C TRP A 14 4.92 -27.25 -56.45
N PRO A 15 6.02 -27.67 -57.12
CA PRO A 15 6.36 -29.09 -57.20
C PRO A 15 6.85 -29.71 -55.88
N LYS A 16 7.06 -28.89 -54.84
CA LYS A 16 7.47 -29.34 -53.49
C LYS A 16 6.32 -29.36 -52.49
N LEU A 17 5.13 -28.90 -52.88
CA LEU A 17 3.96 -29.02 -52.02
C LEU A 17 3.53 -30.48 -51.98
N GLU A 18 2.97 -30.90 -50.84
CA GLU A 18 2.24 -32.15 -50.77
C GLU A 18 0.90 -32.00 -51.50
N GLU A 19 0.29 -33.12 -51.91
CA GLU A 19 -0.93 -33.11 -52.72
C GLU A 19 -2.09 -32.34 -52.07
N GLU A 20 -2.27 -32.48 -50.76
CA GLU A 20 -3.31 -31.79 -50.00
C GLU A 20 -3.10 -30.26 -49.99
N ASP A 21 -1.87 -29.82 -49.75
CA ASP A 21 -1.50 -28.39 -49.75
C ASP A 21 -1.60 -27.78 -51.14
N PHE A 22 -1.19 -28.51 -52.17
CA PHE A 22 -1.35 -28.10 -53.56
C PHE A 22 -2.83 -27.91 -53.91
N ASN A 23 -3.67 -28.88 -53.58
CA ASN A 23 -5.10 -28.80 -53.90
C ASN A 23 -5.76 -27.63 -53.16
N ARG A 24 -5.51 -27.51 -51.86
CA ARG A 24 -6.04 -26.41 -51.03
C ARG A 24 -5.60 -25.05 -51.54
N ALA A 25 -4.33 -24.90 -51.94
CA ALA A 25 -3.79 -23.66 -52.48
C ALA A 25 -4.50 -23.24 -53.78
N VAL A 26 -4.67 -24.18 -54.70
CA VAL A 26 -5.32 -23.93 -55.99
C VAL A 26 -6.82 -23.67 -55.82
N GLU A 27 -7.50 -24.41 -54.94
CA GLU A 27 -8.92 -24.19 -54.61
C GLU A 27 -9.15 -22.79 -54.05
N LEU A 28 -8.35 -22.37 -53.07
CA LEU A 28 -8.43 -21.03 -52.49
C LEU A 28 -8.18 -19.95 -53.55
N LEU A 29 -7.20 -20.15 -54.43
CA LEU A 29 -6.91 -19.24 -55.53
C LEU A 29 -8.10 -19.11 -56.49
N LEU A 30 -8.67 -20.23 -56.95
CA LEU A 30 -9.78 -20.23 -57.90
C LEU A 30 -11.06 -19.65 -57.27
N THR A 31 -11.35 -19.94 -56.01
CA THR A 31 -12.44 -19.30 -55.27
C THR A 31 -12.22 -17.80 -55.11
N ARG A 32 -10.96 -17.34 -55.01
CA ARG A 32 -10.68 -15.90 -54.96
C ARG A 32 -10.85 -15.21 -56.30
N ILE A 33 -10.44 -15.85 -57.39
CA ILE A 33 -10.54 -15.32 -58.75
C ILE A 33 -11.99 -15.19 -59.20
N TYR A 34 -12.79 -16.24 -58.98
CA TYR A 34 -14.17 -16.31 -59.48
C TYR A 34 -15.23 -16.03 -58.42
N GLY A 35 -14.84 -15.90 -57.14
CA GLY A 35 -15.75 -15.61 -56.05
C GLY A 35 -16.87 -16.66 -55.92
N PRO A 36 -18.14 -16.24 -55.77
CA PRO A 36 -19.27 -17.15 -55.57
C PRO A 36 -19.61 -18.03 -56.79
N GLU A 37 -19.01 -17.74 -57.95
CA GLU A 37 -19.18 -18.55 -59.17
C GLU A 37 -18.34 -19.83 -59.14
N ALA A 38 -17.27 -19.88 -58.32
CA ALA A 38 -16.46 -21.08 -58.15
C ALA A 38 -17.08 -22.03 -57.11
N LEU A 39 -17.19 -23.30 -57.49
CA LEU A 39 -17.64 -24.39 -56.66
C LEU A 39 -16.52 -25.42 -56.53
N VAL A 40 -15.97 -25.54 -55.33
CA VAL A 40 -15.03 -26.61 -54.97
C VAL A 40 -15.86 -27.86 -54.64
N ILE A 41 -15.62 -28.97 -55.36
CA ILE A 41 -16.40 -30.19 -55.22
C ILE A 41 -15.57 -31.22 -54.45
N ASN A 42 -15.97 -31.50 -53.21
CA ASN A 42 -15.29 -32.50 -52.39
C ASN A 42 -15.68 -33.92 -52.86
N GLY A 43 -14.71 -34.68 -53.39
CA GLY A 43 -14.89 -35.97 -54.06
C GLY A 43 -15.21 -37.19 -53.18
N SER A 44 -15.67 -37.00 -51.94
CA SER A 44 -15.94 -38.08 -50.97
C SER A 44 -17.14 -38.98 -51.29
N GLY A 45 -17.87 -38.73 -52.39
CA GLY A 45 -19.01 -39.52 -52.83
C GLY A 45 -19.03 -39.80 -54.33
N GLY A 46 -18.18 -40.71 -54.81
CA GLY A 46 -18.33 -41.30 -56.15
C GLY A 46 -18.08 -40.35 -57.33
N ASP A 47 -16.80 -40.10 -57.59
CA ASP A 47 -16.13 -39.70 -58.84
C ASP A 47 -17.02 -39.18 -60.01
N LYS A 48 -17.41 -37.90 -59.96
CA LYS A 48 -17.76 -37.13 -61.17
C LYS A 48 -16.55 -36.47 -61.83
N GLY A 49 -15.34 -36.67 -61.29
CA GLY A 49 -14.08 -36.24 -61.91
C GLY A 49 -13.97 -34.74 -62.16
N ILE A 50 -14.39 -33.90 -61.21
CA ILE A 50 -14.30 -32.44 -61.27
C ILE A 50 -13.87 -31.94 -59.90
N ASP A 51 -12.78 -31.18 -59.84
CA ASP A 51 -12.25 -30.67 -58.58
C ASP A 51 -12.77 -29.25 -58.30
N VAL A 52 -12.72 -28.35 -59.29
CA VAL A 52 -13.34 -27.02 -59.21
C VAL A 52 -14.15 -26.72 -60.48
N ALA A 53 -15.41 -26.30 -60.32
CA ALA A 53 -16.28 -25.87 -61.41
C ALA A 53 -16.63 -24.39 -61.27
N VAL A 54 -16.63 -23.65 -62.38
CA VAL A 54 -17.05 -22.23 -62.41
C VAL A 54 -18.36 -22.10 -63.16
N ARG A 55 -19.35 -21.49 -62.50
CA ARG A 55 -20.68 -21.25 -63.06
C ARG A 55 -20.79 -19.85 -63.62
N GLN A 56 -21.30 -19.73 -64.83
CA GLN A 56 -21.70 -18.44 -65.40
C GLN A 56 -23.16 -18.57 -65.84
N ASP A 57 -23.98 -17.60 -65.46
CA ASP A 57 -25.44 -17.62 -65.69
C ASP A 57 -26.13 -18.90 -65.16
N GLY A 58 -25.61 -19.44 -64.05
CA GLY A 58 -26.17 -20.62 -63.37
C GLY A 58 -25.78 -21.97 -63.97
N VAL A 59 -25.04 -22.01 -65.09
CA VAL A 59 -24.54 -23.25 -65.73
C VAL A 59 -23.01 -23.35 -65.61
N ILE A 60 -22.49 -24.58 -65.55
CA ILE A 60 -21.02 -24.80 -65.46
C ILE A 60 -20.41 -24.51 -66.84
N ARG A 61 -19.62 -23.44 -66.93
CA ARG A 61 -18.93 -23.04 -68.17
C ARG A 61 -17.45 -23.39 -68.16
N LYS A 62 -16.81 -23.45 -66.98
CA LYS A 62 -15.39 -23.80 -66.84
C LYS A 62 -15.17 -24.90 -65.81
N ILE A 63 -14.23 -25.79 -66.10
CA ILE A 63 -13.80 -26.83 -65.16
C ILE A 63 -12.29 -26.77 -65.01
N TYR A 64 -11.83 -26.78 -63.76
CA TYR A 64 -10.43 -26.94 -63.39
C TYR A 64 -10.26 -28.34 -62.76
N GLN A 65 -9.49 -29.18 -63.43
CA GLN A 65 -9.07 -30.48 -62.95
C GLN A 65 -7.67 -30.37 -62.33
N LEU A 66 -7.58 -30.59 -61.04
CA LEU A 66 -6.34 -30.62 -60.29
C LEU A 66 -5.74 -32.03 -60.39
N LYS A 67 -4.47 -32.10 -60.82
CA LYS A 67 -3.68 -33.32 -60.81
C LYS A 67 -2.30 -33.04 -60.24
N HIS A 68 -2.04 -33.54 -59.04
CA HIS A 68 -0.75 -33.40 -58.39
C HIS A 68 0.31 -34.31 -59.04
N PHE A 69 0.91 -33.83 -60.13
CA PHE A 69 1.98 -34.51 -60.86
C PHE A 69 3.28 -33.70 -60.77
N PRO A 70 4.03 -33.77 -59.65
CA PRO A 70 5.20 -32.92 -59.43
C PRO A 70 6.32 -33.15 -60.47
N GLU A 71 6.37 -34.32 -61.12
CA GLU A 71 7.33 -34.63 -62.19
C GLU A 71 6.77 -34.44 -63.63
N GLY A 72 5.53 -33.94 -63.77
CA GLY A 72 4.81 -33.90 -65.05
C GLY A 72 4.15 -35.24 -65.42
N PHE A 73 3.76 -35.46 -66.67
CA PHE A 73 3.10 -36.70 -67.11
C PHE A 73 3.73 -37.36 -68.34
N SER A 74 5.02 -37.12 -68.53
CA SER A 74 5.86 -37.72 -69.56
C SER A 74 6.74 -38.85 -69.01
N GLY A 75 7.44 -39.58 -69.91
CA GLY A 75 8.36 -40.65 -69.53
C GLY A 75 7.66 -41.90 -68.95
N GLY A 76 8.19 -42.46 -67.86
CA GLY A 76 7.70 -43.72 -67.27
C GLY A 76 6.25 -43.68 -66.75
N PHE A 77 5.68 -42.48 -66.55
CA PHE A 77 4.32 -42.29 -66.05
C PHE A 77 3.29 -41.97 -67.15
N LYS A 78 3.75 -41.82 -68.41
CA LYS A 78 2.96 -41.34 -69.55
C LYS A 78 1.65 -42.10 -69.72
N ARG A 79 1.72 -43.42 -69.85
CA ARG A 79 0.56 -44.27 -70.16
C ARG A 79 -0.55 -44.22 -69.10
N VAL A 80 -0.19 -44.04 -67.83
CA VAL A 80 -1.14 -44.04 -66.71
C VAL A 80 -1.75 -42.64 -66.54
N ARG A 81 -0.90 -41.59 -66.51
CA ARG A 81 -1.35 -40.21 -66.30
C ARG A 81 -2.14 -39.67 -67.50
N GLU A 82 -1.74 -39.96 -68.75
CA GLU A 82 -2.52 -39.60 -69.95
C GLU A 82 -3.91 -40.26 -69.97
N ARG A 83 -4.01 -41.51 -69.51
CA ARG A 83 -5.30 -42.19 -69.38
C ARG A 83 -6.19 -41.47 -68.37
N GLN A 84 -5.66 -41.12 -67.20
CA GLN A 84 -6.42 -40.39 -66.17
C GLN A 84 -6.90 -39.02 -66.67
N ILE A 85 -6.04 -38.27 -67.38
CA ILE A 85 -6.41 -36.97 -67.96
C ILE A 85 -7.50 -37.14 -69.01
N ARG A 86 -7.35 -38.11 -69.93
CA ARG A 86 -8.35 -38.40 -70.97
C ARG A 86 -9.70 -38.80 -70.37
N ASP A 87 -9.68 -39.67 -69.35
CA ASP A 87 -10.88 -40.14 -68.66
C ASP A 87 -11.57 -38.97 -67.91
N SER A 88 -10.82 -38.05 -67.29
CA SER A 88 -11.39 -36.83 -66.68
C SER A 88 -12.00 -35.88 -67.70
N PHE A 89 -11.29 -35.56 -68.79
CA PHE A 89 -11.82 -34.69 -69.83
C PHE A 89 -13.09 -35.27 -70.46
N LYS A 90 -13.09 -36.57 -70.77
CA LYS A 90 -14.27 -37.26 -71.30
C LYS A 90 -15.45 -37.16 -70.34
N ARG A 91 -15.24 -37.38 -69.04
CA ARG A 91 -16.31 -37.24 -68.02
C ARG A 91 -16.83 -35.82 -67.90
N ALA A 92 -15.95 -34.82 -67.92
CA ALA A 92 -16.36 -33.42 -67.88
C ALA A 92 -17.26 -33.07 -69.08
N ARG A 93 -16.85 -33.45 -70.29
CA ARG A 93 -17.63 -33.25 -71.52
C ARG A 93 -18.95 -34.01 -71.49
N ASP A 94 -18.94 -35.29 -71.17
CA ASP A 94 -20.13 -36.14 -71.25
C ASP A 94 -21.18 -35.79 -70.17
N ASN A 95 -20.79 -35.09 -69.09
CA ASN A 95 -21.69 -34.67 -68.01
C ASN A 95 -22.13 -33.19 -68.07
N HIS A 96 -21.54 -32.38 -68.94
CA HIS A 96 -21.77 -30.93 -69.00
C HIS A 96 -21.83 -30.43 -70.44
N ASP A 97 -23.03 -30.40 -71.01
CA ASP A 97 -23.29 -30.00 -72.40
C ASP A 97 -22.91 -28.53 -72.69
N ASP A 98 -22.93 -27.66 -71.67
CA ASP A 98 -22.63 -26.22 -71.78
C ASP A 98 -21.16 -25.86 -71.50
N LEU A 99 -20.29 -26.85 -71.28
CA LEU A 99 -18.89 -26.63 -70.96
C LEU A 99 -18.19 -25.89 -72.11
N ALA A 100 -17.59 -24.73 -71.80
CA ALA A 100 -16.87 -23.92 -72.77
C ALA A 100 -15.35 -24.10 -72.62
N GLU A 101 -14.85 -24.24 -71.39
CA GLU A 101 -13.41 -24.29 -71.10
C GLU A 101 -13.07 -25.40 -70.09
N TRP A 102 -12.00 -26.13 -70.35
CA TRP A 102 -11.48 -27.16 -69.46
C TRP A 102 -9.98 -26.99 -69.22
N PHE A 103 -9.57 -26.91 -67.96
CA PHE A 103 -8.21 -26.64 -67.53
C PHE A 103 -7.63 -27.81 -66.76
N LEU A 104 -6.44 -28.26 -67.16
CA LEU A 104 -5.62 -29.15 -66.34
C LEU A 104 -4.70 -28.31 -65.47
N VAL A 105 -4.84 -28.39 -64.16
CA VAL A 105 -3.99 -27.69 -63.19
C VAL A 105 -2.98 -28.66 -62.60
N MET A 106 -1.70 -28.33 -62.69
CA MET A 106 -0.61 -29.19 -62.24
C MET A 106 0.59 -28.38 -61.70
N PRO A 107 1.41 -28.95 -60.79
CA PRO A 107 2.48 -28.18 -60.14
C PRO A 107 3.56 -27.65 -61.10
N PRO A 108 4.15 -28.44 -62.02
CA PRO A 108 5.16 -27.93 -62.95
C PRO A 108 4.52 -27.38 -64.23
N ASN A 109 5.26 -26.57 -64.99
CA ASN A 109 4.89 -26.21 -66.35
C ASN A 109 4.97 -27.45 -67.28
N PRO A 110 4.04 -27.61 -68.24
CA PRO A 110 4.01 -28.76 -69.12
C PRO A 110 5.21 -28.78 -70.08
N LYS A 111 5.65 -29.97 -70.46
CA LYS A 111 6.55 -30.15 -71.61
C LYS A 111 5.77 -30.04 -72.93
N ILE A 112 6.48 -29.79 -74.03
CA ILE A 112 5.86 -29.64 -75.37
C ILE A 112 4.92 -30.81 -75.70
N GLY A 113 5.38 -32.06 -75.54
CA GLY A 113 4.53 -33.23 -75.85
C GLY A 113 3.38 -33.46 -74.85
N GLU A 114 3.44 -32.87 -73.66
CA GLU A 114 2.34 -32.89 -72.67
C GLU A 114 1.26 -31.87 -73.04
N ASP A 115 1.68 -30.68 -73.47
CA ASP A 115 0.80 -29.64 -74.00
C ASP A 115 0.11 -30.10 -75.29
N GLU A 116 0.85 -30.61 -76.27
CA GLU A 116 0.30 -31.17 -77.51
C GLU A 116 -0.74 -32.26 -77.25
N PHE A 117 -0.51 -33.10 -76.23
CA PHE A 117 -1.47 -34.14 -75.83
C PHE A 117 -2.78 -33.54 -75.31
N VAL A 118 -2.72 -32.57 -74.39
CA VAL A 118 -3.92 -31.94 -73.80
C VAL A 118 -4.67 -31.15 -74.87
N GLN A 119 -3.97 -30.38 -75.70
CA GLN A 119 -4.57 -29.67 -76.84
C GLN A 119 -5.26 -30.65 -77.80
N GLY A 120 -4.68 -31.83 -78.02
CA GLY A 120 -5.28 -32.89 -78.82
C GLY A 120 -6.57 -33.50 -78.25
N LEU A 121 -6.89 -33.29 -76.97
CA LEU A 121 -8.15 -33.78 -76.37
C LEU A 121 -9.37 -33.04 -76.92
N ALA A 122 -9.22 -31.76 -77.24
CA ALA A 122 -10.28 -30.93 -77.82
C ALA A 122 -10.53 -31.22 -79.31
N ALA A 123 -9.76 -32.12 -79.93
CA ALA A 123 -9.97 -32.48 -81.32
C ALA A 123 -11.39 -33.04 -81.50
N ASN A 124 -12.22 -32.34 -82.29
CA ASN A 124 -13.64 -32.61 -82.54
C ASN A 124 -14.62 -32.19 -81.42
N THR A 125 -14.27 -31.18 -80.62
CA THR A 125 -15.18 -30.53 -79.66
C THR A 125 -15.05 -29.02 -79.73
N ASP A 126 -16.09 -28.28 -79.34
CA ASP A 126 -16.05 -26.81 -79.21
C ASP A 126 -15.47 -26.33 -77.86
N ILE A 127 -14.96 -27.25 -77.04
CA ILE A 127 -14.39 -26.96 -75.72
C ILE A 127 -12.94 -26.50 -75.87
N ALA A 128 -12.62 -25.32 -75.34
CA ALA A 128 -11.23 -24.86 -75.24
C ALA A 128 -10.52 -25.59 -74.10
N VAL A 129 -9.31 -26.10 -74.36
CA VAL A 129 -8.50 -26.82 -73.36
C VAL A 129 -7.17 -26.11 -73.11
N ASP A 130 -6.72 -26.09 -71.87
CA ASP A 130 -5.46 -25.44 -71.51
C ASP A 130 -4.84 -26.06 -70.24
N ILE A 131 -3.54 -25.84 -70.04
CA ILE A 131 -2.80 -26.30 -68.85
C ILE A 131 -2.39 -25.10 -68.00
N TRP A 132 -2.72 -25.15 -66.71
CA TRP A 132 -2.24 -24.24 -65.67
C TRP A 132 -1.09 -24.90 -64.90
N GLY A 133 0.13 -24.64 -65.38
CA GLY A 133 1.36 -24.95 -64.68
C GLY A 133 1.87 -23.80 -63.80
N GLN A 134 3.00 -24.01 -63.13
CA GLN A 134 3.66 -23.04 -62.25
C GLN A 134 3.60 -21.59 -62.74
N ALA A 135 3.94 -21.28 -63.99
CA ALA A 135 4.02 -19.91 -64.46
C ALA A 135 2.66 -19.19 -64.46
N LYS A 136 1.58 -19.92 -64.79
CA LYS A 136 0.22 -19.37 -64.77
C LYS A 136 -0.32 -19.28 -63.34
N LEU A 137 0.02 -20.26 -62.49
CA LEU A 137 -0.33 -20.21 -61.07
C LEU A 137 0.37 -19.04 -60.35
N ASP A 138 1.66 -18.83 -60.60
CA ASP A 138 2.43 -17.70 -60.07
C ASP A 138 1.86 -16.35 -60.55
N ALA A 139 1.51 -16.25 -61.84
CA ALA A 139 0.89 -15.05 -62.38
C ALA A 139 -0.51 -14.78 -61.79
N ALA A 140 -1.30 -15.84 -61.59
CA ALA A 140 -2.63 -15.76 -61.00
C ALA A 140 -2.60 -15.39 -59.51
N LEU A 141 -1.53 -15.74 -58.78
CA LEU A 141 -1.32 -15.34 -57.39
C LEU A 141 -0.85 -13.90 -57.19
N LEU A 142 -0.29 -13.26 -58.22
CA LEU A 142 0.29 -11.92 -58.11
C LEU A 142 -0.67 -10.87 -57.50
N PRO A 143 -2.00 -10.89 -57.78
CA PRO A 143 -2.96 -9.99 -57.15
C PRO A 143 -3.35 -10.36 -55.71
N TYR A 144 -2.94 -11.53 -55.20
CA TYR A 144 -3.40 -12.11 -53.92
C TYR A 144 -2.22 -12.52 -53.00
N PRO A 145 -1.41 -11.55 -52.53
CA PRO A 145 -0.26 -11.84 -51.65
C PRO A 145 -0.66 -12.52 -50.34
N GLU A 146 -1.89 -12.33 -49.86
CA GLU A 146 -2.43 -12.96 -48.66
C GLU A 146 -2.54 -14.49 -48.80
N ILE A 147 -2.80 -15.01 -50.00
CA ILE A 147 -2.87 -16.44 -50.27
C ILE A 147 -1.48 -17.05 -50.20
N THR A 148 -0.47 -16.35 -50.74
CA THR A 148 0.94 -16.75 -50.63
C THR A 148 1.39 -16.79 -49.18
N ALA A 149 1.02 -15.80 -48.37
CA ALA A 149 1.31 -15.78 -46.94
C ALA A 149 0.61 -16.93 -46.19
N ALA A 150 -0.66 -17.22 -46.50
CA ALA A 150 -1.40 -18.31 -45.87
C ALA A 150 -0.82 -19.70 -46.17
N ILE A 151 -0.33 -19.93 -47.39
CA ILE A 151 0.27 -21.22 -47.82
C ILE A 151 1.70 -21.39 -47.28
N THR A 152 2.43 -20.29 -47.05
CA THR A 152 3.82 -20.33 -46.54
C THR A 152 3.91 -20.26 -45.01
N ARG A 153 2.79 -20.18 -44.29
CA ARG A 153 2.71 -20.26 -42.82
C ARG A 153 3.29 -21.57 -42.32
N ASN A 154 4.47 -21.49 -41.73
CA ASN A 154 5.09 -22.59 -40.98
C ASN A 154 5.05 -22.21 -39.50
N GLU A 155 4.18 -22.86 -38.73
CA GLU A 155 3.96 -22.60 -37.28
C GLU A 155 5.28 -22.65 -36.48
N THR A 156 6.25 -23.45 -36.95
CA THR A 156 7.59 -23.56 -36.38
C THR A 156 8.43 -22.28 -36.53
N VAL A 157 8.21 -21.52 -37.61
CA VAL A 157 8.94 -20.26 -37.88
C VAL A 157 8.40 -19.13 -37.02
N GLU A 158 7.09 -19.06 -36.78
CA GLU A 158 6.51 -18.08 -35.85
C GLU A 158 6.97 -18.32 -34.41
N LEU A 159 7.05 -19.59 -33.97
CA LEU A 159 7.63 -19.95 -32.67
C LEU A 159 9.12 -19.58 -32.56
N LEU A 160 9.91 -19.76 -33.64
CA LEU A 160 11.33 -19.39 -33.65
C LEU A 160 11.55 -17.87 -33.72
N VAL A 161 10.68 -17.12 -34.42
CA VAL A 161 10.69 -15.66 -34.45
C VAL A 161 10.32 -15.10 -33.07
N GLN A 162 9.32 -15.67 -32.41
CA GLN A 162 8.95 -15.29 -31.03
C GLN A 162 10.08 -15.57 -30.03
N PHE A 163 10.69 -16.76 -30.08
CA PHE A 163 11.79 -17.13 -29.18
C PHE A 163 13.05 -16.26 -29.39
N ASN A 164 13.27 -15.74 -30.60
CA ASN A 164 14.39 -14.85 -30.91
C ASN A 164 14.07 -13.36 -30.65
N ALA A 165 12.79 -12.96 -30.70
CA ALA A 165 12.33 -11.62 -30.32
C ALA A 165 12.38 -11.39 -28.80
N GLU A 166 12.16 -12.43 -27.97
CA GLU A 166 12.37 -12.38 -26.51
C GLU A 166 13.83 -12.11 -26.13
N LYS A 167 14.80 -12.39 -27.02
CA LYS A 167 16.25 -12.22 -26.79
C LYS A 167 16.89 -11.05 -27.56
N ALA A 168 16.14 -10.38 -28.43
CA ALA A 168 16.67 -9.28 -29.24
C ALA A 168 16.84 -7.99 -28.40
N ALA A 169 17.92 -7.23 -28.62
CA ALA A 169 18.15 -5.97 -27.92
C ALA A 169 17.02 -4.94 -28.21
N LEU A 170 16.62 -4.17 -27.19
CA LEU A 170 15.71 -3.01 -27.34
C LEU A 170 16.56 -1.82 -27.84
N ALA A 171 16.84 -1.80 -29.15
CA ALA A 171 17.81 -0.88 -29.73
C ALA A 171 17.17 0.43 -30.24
N GLY A 172 15.88 0.37 -30.61
CA GLY A 172 15.09 1.51 -31.05
C GLY A 172 14.17 2.06 -29.94
N PRO A 173 13.78 3.35 -30.01
CA PRO A 173 12.89 3.98 -29.04
C PRO A 173 11.44 3.44 -29.05
N GLY A 174 11.05 2.68 -30.08
CA GLY A 174 9.72 2.07 -30.22
C GLY A 174 9.66 0.56 -29.95
N ASP A 175 10.81 -0.12 -29.89
CA ASP A 175 10.90 -1.59 -29.84
C ASP A 175 10.21 -2.18 -28.61
N LEU A 176 10.24 -1.47 -27.48
CA LEU A 176 9.57 -1.89 -26.26
C LEU A 176 8.06 -1.88 -26.42
N SER A 177 7.51 -0.80 -26.98
CA SER A 177 6.07 -0.64 -27.17
C SER A 177 5.53 -1.65 -28.18
N GLU A 178 6.22 -1.85 -29.31
CA GLU A 178 5.83 -2.82 -30.34
C GLU A 178 5.80 -4.26 -29.79
N ARG A 179 6.79 -4.61 -28.95
CA ARG A 179 6.81 -5.92 -28.29
C ARG A 179 5.72 -6.06 -27.24
N ALA A 180 5.49 -5.02 -26.45
CA ALA A 180 4.40 -5.02 -25.48
C ALA A 180 3.05 -5.20 -26.18
N GLU A 181 2.81 -4.50 -27.30
CA GLU A 181 1.60 -4.62 -28.11
C GLU A 181 1.44 -6.03 -28.72
N ALA A 182 2.50 -6.62 -29.26
CA ALA A 182 2.47 -7.97 -29.80
C ALA A 182 2.18 -9.02 -28.71
N LEU A 183 2.78 -8.88 -27.52
CA LEU A 183 2.50 -9.75 -26.37
C LEU A 183 1.06 -9.58 -25.89
N VAL A 184 0.57 -8.34 -25.79
CA VAL A 184 -0.84 -8.07 -25.45
C VAL A 184 -1.77 -8.74 -26.45
N ALA A 185 -1.53 -8.60 -27.76
CA ALA A 185 -2.36 -9.22 -28.80
C ALA A 185 -2.42 -10.76 -28.68
N ILE A 186 -1.30 -11.41 -28.29
CA ILE A 186 -1.27 -12.86 -28.02
C ILE A 186 -2.10 -13.19 -26.77
N THR A 187 -1.94 -12.41 -25.70
CA THR A 187 -2.69 -12.66 -24.46
C THR A 187 -4.19 -12.42 -24.63
N GLU A 188 -4.60 -11.47 -25.49
CA GLU A 188 -5.99 -11.20 -25.82
C GLU A 188 -6.68 -12.35 -26.54
N GLY A 189 -5.93 -13.19 -27.26
CA GLY A 189 -6.45 -14.40 -27.92
C GLY A 189 -6.66 -15.60 -26.99
N ARG A 190 -6.25 -15.53 -25.73
CA ARG A 190 -6.42 -16.64 -24.76
C ARG A 190 -7.88 -16.84 -24.33
N SER A 191 -8.69 -15.78 -24.41
CA SER A 191 -10.08 -15.80 -23.95
C SER A 191 -10.94 -14.77 -24.68
N ASP A 192 -12.15 -15.20 -25.07
CA ASP A 192 -13.21 -14.30 -25.57
C ASP A 192 -13.84 -13.46 -24.45
N TYR A 193 -13.62 -13.82 -23.18
CA TYR A 193 -14.30 -13.25 -22.02
C TYR A 193 -13.38 -12.40 -21.12
N TRP A 194 -12.07 -12.66 -21.13
CA TRP A 194 -11.10 -12.00 -20.27
C TRP A 194 -10.00 -11.32 -21.08
N ALA A 195 -9.68 -10.09 -20.71
CA ALA A 195 -8.47 -9.39 -21.11
C ALA A 195 -7.36 -9.64 -20.07
N THR A 196 -6.11 -9.71 -20.50
CA THR A 196 -4.96 -9.94 -19.60
C THR A 196 -4.05 -8.72 -19.60
N ASN A 197 -3.93 -8.08 -18.45
CA ASN A 197 -3.02 -6.95 -18.25
C ASN A 197 -1.77 -7.42 -17.53
N VAL A 198 -0.61 -7.32 -18.18
CA VAL A 198 0.69 -7.66 -17.57
C VAL A 198 1.40 -6.39 -17.13
N HIS A 199 1.85 -6.34 -15.89
CA HIS A 199 2.66 -5.26 -15.34
C HIS A 199 3.84 -5.84 -14.56
N VAL A 200 4.96 -5.12 -14.50
CA VAL A 200 6.14 -5.56 -13.75
C VAL A 200 6.26 -4.73 -12.48
N VAL A 201 6.26 -5.39 -11.33
CA VAL A 201 6.46 -4.78 -10.02
C VAL A 201 7.69 -5.43 -9.40
N ASP A 202 8.69 -4.64 -9.04
CA ASP A 202 9.95 -5.10 -8.45
C ASP A 202 10.62 -6.26 -9.21
N GLY A 203 10.57 -6.21 -10.54
CA GLY A 203 11.15 -7.22 -11.42
C GLY A 203 10.32 -8.50 -11.57
N THR A 204 9.13 -8.57 -10.97
CA THR A 204 8.18 -9.70 -11.09
C THR A 204 7.02 -9.32 -12.00
N ALA A 205 6.70 -10.17 -12.96
CA ALA A 205 5.52 -9.99 -13.81
C ALA A 205 4.25 -10.36 -13.03
N VAL A 206 3.29 -9.44 -13.00
CA VAL A 206 1.97 -9.59 -12.40
C VAL A 206 0.93 -9.53 -13.50
N GLU A 207 0.09 -10.56 -13.58
CA GLU A 207 -1.05 -10.63 -14.50
C GLU A 207 -2.35 -10.25 -13.78
N SER A 208 -3.12 -9.33 -14.35
CA SER A 208 -4.47 -8.96 -13.93
C SER A 208 -5.48 -9.30 -15.00
N TYR A 209 -6.54 -10.03 -14.63
CA TYR A 209 -7.61 -10.40 -15.56
C TYR A 209 -8.79 -9.44 -15.45
N VAL A 210 -9.16 -8.82 -16.57
CA VAL A 210 -10.26 -7.84 -16.64
C VAL A 210 -11.40 -8.42 -17.48
N PRO A 211 -12.65 -8.40 -16.99
CA PRO A 211 -13.77 -8.94 -17.76
C PRO A 211 -14.04 -8.07 -18.99
N LYS A 212 -14.07 -8.68 -20.19
CA LYS A 212 -14.47 -8.01 -21.44
C LYS A 212 -15.97 -7.73 -21.51
N HIS A 213 -16.77 -8.51 -20.76
CA HIS A 213 -18.21 -8.38 -20.67
C HIS A 213 -18.71 -8.73 -19.25
N PRO A 214 -19.82 -8.15 -18.74
CA PRO A 214 -20.34 -8.44 -17.40
C PRO A 214 -20.59 -9.93 -17.08
N ALA A 215 -20.83 -10.75 -18.11
CA ALA A 215 -21.09 -12.20 -17.97
C ALA A 215 -19.81 -13.07 -17.96
N ALA A 216 -18.61 -12.49 -18.00
CA ALA A 216 -17.36 -13.24 -18.09
C ALA A 216 -17.19 -14.27 -16.96
N MET A 217 -17.49 -13.89 -15.71
CA MET A 217 -17.44 -14.80 -14.54
C MET A 217 -18.46 -15.94 -14.58
N GLU A 218 -19.56 -15.80 -15.33
CA GLU A 218 -20.55 -16.86 -15.47
C GLU A 218 -20.19 -17.84 -16.61
N LYS A 219 -19.62 -17.31 -17.70
CA LYS A 219 -19.28 -18.07 -18.92
C LYS A 219 -17.92 -18.73 -18.85
N GLU A 220 -16.95 -18.09 -18.20
CA GLU A 220 -15.59 -18.58 -18.05
C GLU A 220 -15.06 -18.22 -16.65
N PRO A 221 -15.49 -18.94 -15.59
CA PRO A 221 -15.17 -18.60 -14.21
C PRO A 221 -13.69 -18.81 -13.88
N ILE A 222 -13.05 -17.78 -13.32
CA ILE A 222 -11.72 -17.88 -12.71
C ILE A 222 -11.90 -17.76 -11.19
N ARG A 223 -11.61 -18.82 -10.45
CA ARG A 223 -11.71 -18.85 -8.98
C ARG A 223 -10.34 -19.14 -8.39
N THR A 224 -9.93 -18.31 -7.44
CA THR A 224 -8.76 -18.57 -6.61
C THR A 224 -9.25 -18.88 -5.20
N THR A 225 -8.90 -20.05 -4.69
CA THR A 225 -9.19 -20.47 -3.32
C THR A 225 -7.88 -20.49 -2.55
N VAL A 226 -7.91 -19.97 -1.32
CA VAL A 226 -6.78 -20.04 -0.40
C VAL A 226 -7.23 -20.80 0.84
N ASP A 227 -6.62 -21.96 1.06
CA ASP A 227 -6.86 -22.79 2.24
C ASP A 227 -5.71 -22.59 3.23
N TRP A 228 -6.04 -22.31 4.49
CA TRP A 228 -5.07 -22.06 5.55
C TRP A 228 -5.04 -23.23 6.53
N SER A 229 -3.84 -23.70 6.87
CA SER A 229 -3.61 -24.77 7.85
C SER A 229 -2.84 -24.22 9.05
N PHE A 230 -3.56 -23.77 10.07
CA PHE A 230 -2.97 -23.27 11.31
C PHE A 230 -2.57 -24.42 12.24
N GLY A 231 -1.36 -24.31 12.81
CA GLY A 231 -0.83 -25.17 13.87
C GLY A 231 -0.91 -24.47 15.23
N GLU A 232 -0.57 -25.15 16.33
CA GLU A 232 -0.59 -24.56 17.69
C GLU A 232 0.34 -23.34 17.78
N GLU A 233 1.47 -23.37 17.08
CA GLU A 233 2.43 -22.27 16.99
C GLU A 233 1.89 -21.03 16.25
N HIS A 234 0.76 -21.15 15.55
CA HIS A 234 0.16 -20.09 14.74
C HIS A 234 -1.10 -19.46 15.37
N GLN A 235 -1.41 -19.76 16.65
CA GLN A 235 -2.64 -19.30 17.30
C GLN A 235 -2.81 -17.77 17.25
N SER A 236 -1.74 -17.00 17.51
CA SER A 236 -1.80 -15.54 17.47
C SER A 236 -2.12 -14.98 16.07
N LEU A 237 -1.61 -15.62 15.01
CA LEU A 237 -1.93 -15.25 13.62
C LEU A 237 -3.38 -15.61 13.27
N GLN A 238 -3.87 -16.74 13.77
CA GLN A 238 -5.27 -17.13 13.61
C GLN A 238 -6.20 -16.10 14.27
N ASP A 239 -5.86 -15.67 15.50
CA ASP A 239 -6.64 -14.67 16.22
C ASP A 239 -6.63 -13.31 15.50
N GLN A 240 -5.46 -12.88 14.97
CA GLN A 240 -5.35 -11.66 14.16
C GLN A 240 -6.16 -11.74 12.86
N LEU A 241 -6.09 -12.86 12.14
CA LEU A 241 -6.85 -13.06 10.91
C LEU A 241 -8.35 -13.06 11.18
N GLN A 242 -8.78 -13.78 12.22
CA GLN A 242 -10.18 -13.83 12.63
C GLN A 242 -10.67 -12.44 13.04
N HIS A 243 -9.88 -11.70 13.83
CA HIS A 243 -10.18 -10.33 14.20
C HIS A 243 -10.30 -9.39 12.98
N ALA A 244 -9.34 -9.46 12.06
CA ALA A 244 -9.35 -8.67 10.83
C ALA A 244 -10.58 -8.95 9.96
N ARG A 245 -11.04 -10.21 9.90
CA ARG A 245 -12.26 -10.60 9.19
C ARG A 245 -13.52 -10.11 9.92
N ASP A 246 -13.60 -10.29 11.23
CA ASP A 246 -14.82 -10.02 12.00
C ASP A 246 -15.05 -8.53 12.20
N PHE A 247 -14.00 -7.75 12.48
CA PHE A 247 -14.12 -6.34 12.86
C PHE A 247 -13.33 -5.39 11.94
N GLY A 248 -12.43 -5.92 11.10
CA GLY A 248 -11.51 -5.11 10.31
C GLY A 248 -10.22 -4.81 11.09
N SER A 249 -9.09 -4.76 10.37
CA SER A 249 -7.78 -4.39 10.90
C SER A 249 -7.30 -3.05 10.30
N PHE A 250 -6.41 -2.35 11.01
CA PHE A 250 -5.67 -1.20 10.46
C PHE A 250 -4.29 -1.60 9.91
N ASP A 251 -3.79 -2.75 10.34
CA ASP A 251 -2.49 -3.28 9.95
C ASP A 251 -2.68 -4.51 9.05
N PRO A 252 -1.79 -4.71 8.06
CA PRO A 252 -1.79 -5.94 7.26
C PRO A 252 -1.60 -7.17 8.13
N VAL A 253 -2.28 -8.26 7.77
CA VAL A 253 -2.03 -9.58 8.37
C VAL A 253 -1.12 -10.37 7.45
N ASP A 254 0.11 -10.56 7.88
CA ASP A 254 1.15 -11.26 7.12
C ASP A 254 1.14 -12.75 7.45
N LEU A 255 0.75 -13.57 6.47
CA LEU A 255 0.61 -15.01 6.61
C LEU A 255 1.76 -15.74 5.89
N PRO A 256 2.50 -16.64 6.55
CA PRO A 256 3.52 -17.45 5.88
C PRO A 256 2.91 -18.30 4.76
N THR A 257 3.57 -18.35 3.62
CA THR A 257 3.17 -19.23 2.50
C THR A 257 3.21 -20.72 2.88
N ALA A 258 4.01 -21.10 3.88
CA ALA A 258 4.11 -22.48 4.38
C ALA A 258 2.80 -23.02 4.96
N ILE A 259 1.90 -22.16 5.44
CA ILE A 259 0.59 -22.53 5.99
C ILE A 259 -0.56 -22.34 4.99
N ALA A 260 -0.25 -21.95 3.74
CA ALA A 260 -1.22 -21.58 2.73
C ALA A 260 -1.18 -22.53 1.54
N THR A 261 -2.34 -23.03 1.14
CA THR A 261 -2.50 -23.72 -0.15
C THR A 261 -3.36 -22.85 -1.05
N ILE A 262 -2.76 -22.30 -2.11
CA ILE A 262 -3.52 -21.56 -3.13
C ILE A 262 -3.84 -22.50 -4.28
N THR A 263 -5.12 -22.61 -4.59
CA THR A 263 -5.60 -23.31 -5.78
C THR A 263 -6.30 -22.32 -6.70
N ARG A 264 -6.05 -22.40 -8.00
CA ARG A 264 -6.78 -21.64 -9.02
C ARG A 264 -7.49 -22.61 -9.94
N THR A 265 -8.79 -22.44 -10.08
CA THR A 265 -9.62 -23.19 -11.02
C THR A 265 -10.16 -22.25 -12.08
N GLY A 266 -10.22 -22.71 -13.32
CA GLY A 266 -10.66 -21.94 -14.49
C GLY A 266 -10.19 -22.59 -15.79
N PRO A 267 -10.13 -21.84 -16.89
CA PRO A 267 -9.56 -22.31 -18.15
C PRO A 267 -8.13 -22.81 -18.03
N ASP A 268 -7.68 -23.64 -18.96
CA ASP A 268 -6.33 -24.20 -18.95
C ASP A 268 -5.25 -23.11 -18.97
N TRP A 269 -5.51 -21.95 -19.57
CA TRP A 269 -4.55 -20.84 -19.65
C TRP A 269 -4.31 -20.10 -18.31
N VAL A 270 -5.13 -20.34 -17.28
CA VAL A 270 -4.90 -19.83 -15.91
C VAL A 270 -4.41 -20.91 -14.93
N GLN A 271 -4.21 -22.15 -15.41
CA GLN A 271 -3.81 -23.29 -14.58
C GLN A 271 -2.50 -23.94 -15.08
N PRO A 272 -1.70 -24.55 -14.18
CA PRO A 272 -1.80 -24.46 -12.73
C PRO A 272 -1.34 -23.08 -12.21
N TYR A 273 -1.84 -22.68 -11.05
CA TYR A 273 -1.25 -21.53 -10.36
C TYR A 273 0.20 -21.88 -9.95
N PRO A 274 1.18 -20.97 -10.10
CA PRO A 274 2.55 -21.21 -9.65
C PRO A 274 2.57 -21.64 -8.18
N SER A 275 3.40 -22.62 -7.84
CA SER A 275 3.65 -22.96 -6.44
C SER A 275 4.19 -21.74 -5.71
N LEU A 276 3.61 -21.42 -4.56
CA LEU A 276 4.12 -20.34 -3.72
C LEU A 276 5.59 -20.60 -3.33
N PRO A 277 6.43 -19.56 -3.29
CA PRO A 277 7.79 -19.68 -2.78
C PRO A 277 7.74 -20.18 -1.33
N LYS A 278 8.63 -21.12 -0.96
CA LYS A 278 8.61 -21.77 0.36
C LYS A 278 8.76 -20.80 1.55
N ASP A 279 9.44 -19.68 1.32
CA ASP A 279 9.72 -18.64 2.32
C ASP A 279 8.98 -17.32 2.01
N GLY A 280 7.88 -17.38 1.24
CA GLY A 280 7.08 -16.21 0.92
C GLY A 280 6.10 -15.81 2.02
N VAL A 281 5.55 -14.60 1.89
CA VAL A 281 4.49 -14.08 2.76
C VAL A 281 3.29 -13.67 1.90
N ILE A 282 2.09 -14.02 2.34
CA ILE A 282 0.82 -13.51 1.81
C ILE A 282 0.35 -12.42 2.76
N SER A 283 0.36 -11.17 2.30
CA SER A 283 -0.11 -10.04 3.09
C SER A 283 -1.59 -9.77 2.79
N LEU A 284 -2.43 -9.82 3.81
CA LEU A 284 -3.83 -9.42 3.73
C LEU A 284 -3.95 -7.95 4.12
N THR A 285 -3.98 -7.09 3.11
CA THR A 285 -4.08 -5.64 3.32
C THR A 285 -5.50 -5.22 3.67
N PRO A 286 -5.72 -4.46 4.75
CA PRO A 286 -7.05 -4.03 5.15
C PRO A 286 -7.65 -3.00 4.18
N GLN A 287 -8.97 -3.06 4.02
CA GLN A 287 -9.73 -1.97 3.41
C GLN A 287 -10.02 -0.89 4.45
N ILE A 288 -9.23 0.18 4.39
CA ILE A 288 -9.34 1.30 5.32
C ILE A 288 -10.11 2.44 4.66
N ALA A 289 -11.24 2.82 5.24
CA ALA A 289 -11.94 4.04 4.87
C ALA A 289 -11.44 5.21 5.73
N ARG A 290 -10.96 6.26 5.08
CA ARG A 290 -10.58 7.52 5.74
C ARG A 290 -11.69 8.55 5.53
N PRO A 291 -12.10 9.28 6.58
CA PRO A 291 -13.11 10.31 6.44
C PRO A 291 -12.61 11.45 5.55
N SER A 292 -13.49 12.00 4.72
CA SER A 292 -13.15 13.12 3.81
C SER A 292 -13.08 14.47 4.53
N GLY A 293 -13.44 14.53 5.81
CA GLY A 293 -13.43 15.72 6.64
C GLY A 293 -13.30 15.37 8.12
N ARG A 294 -13.42 16.40 8.98
CA ARG A 294 -13.35 16.22 10.42
C ARG A 294 -14.64 15.57 10.93
N GLU A 295 -14.56 14.30 11.27
CA GLU A 295 -15.65 13.55 11.88
C GLU A 295 -15.39 13.38 13.38
N ILE A 296 -16.40 13.69 14.19
CA ILE A 296 -16.28 13.70 15.66
C ILE A 296 -16.94 12.44 16.21
N ILE A 297 -16.21 11.78 17.11
CA ILE A 297 -16.73 10.74 17.98
C ILE A 297 -16.75 11.28 19.42
N THR A 298 -17.79 10.95 20.18
CA THR A 298 -17.92 11.40 21.56
C THR A 298 -18.07 10.20 22.47
N PHE A 299 -17.28 10.16 23.53
CA PHE A 299 -17.43 9.22 24.64
C PHE A 299 -18.12 9.94 25.79
N GLU A 300 -19.29 9.45 26.18
CA GLU A 300 -19.92 9.80 27.45
C GLU A 300 -19.64 8.67 28.44
N VAL A 301 -18.80 8.94 29.43
CA VAL A 301 -18.39 7.95 30.42
C VAL A 301 -19.29 8.09 31.63
N ARG A 302 -19.89 6.98 32.07
CA ARG A 302 -20.75 6.90 33.25
C ARG A 302 -20.20 5.93 34.27
N ASP A 303 -20.47 6.18 35.54
CA ASP A 303 -20.21 5.21 36.61
C ASP A 303 -21.25 4.07 36.63
N ASP A 304 -21.10 3.14 37.56
CA ASP A 304 -22.01 2.01 37.77
C ASP A 304 -23.43 2.43 38.21
N ARG A 305 -23.59 3.67 38.70
CA ARG A 305 -24.86 4.28 39.11
C ARG A 305 -25.48 5.14 38.00
N GLY A 306 -24.80 5.31 36.86
CA GLY A 306 -25.25 6.08 35.70
C GLY A 306 -24.91 7.58 35.73
N TYR A 307 -24.16 8.05 36.74
CA TYR A 307 -23.68 9.44 36.77
C TYR A 307 -22.56 9.66 35.76
N SER A 308 -22.58 10.79 35.07
CA SER A 308 -21.52 11.14 34.12
C SER A 308 -20.21 11.41 34.86
N LYS A 309 -19.16 10.68 34.50
CA LYS A 309 -17.76 10.91 34.92
C LYS A 309 -17.02 11.84 33.97
N GLY A 310 -17.50 11.99 32.74
CA GLY A 310 -16.90 12.89 31.75
C GLY A 310 -17.48 12.71 30.36
N ARG A 311 -17.20 13.70 29.51
CA ARG A 311 -17.54 13.68 28.09
C ARG A 311 -16.32 14.07 27.27
N PHE A 312 -15.85 13.16 26.43
CA PHE A 312 -14.60 13.30 25.70
C PHE A 312 -14.85 13.24 24.20
N GLU A 313 -14.38 14.24 23.46
CA GLU A 313 -14.50 14.29 22.00
C GLU A 313 -13.18 13.86 21.36
N GLY A 314 -13.29 12.90 20.44
CA GLY A 314 -12.22 12.43 19.59
C GLY A 314 -12.48 12.72 18.12
N VAL A 315 -11.43 12.71 17.33
CA VAL A 315 -11.50 12.83 15.86
C VAL A 315 -11.28 11.46 15.24
N VAL A 316 -12.19 11.02 14.38
CA VAL A 316 -12.04 9.76 13.65
C VAL A 316 -10.93 9.91 12.61
N GLN A 317 -9.94 9.02 12.67
CA GLN A 317 -8.81 8.96 11.74
C GLN A 317 -9.06 7.96 10.61
N ALA A 318 -9.64 6.81 10.95
CA ALA A 318 -9.86 5.72 10.02
C ALA A 318 -10.92 4.73 10.50
N ARG A 319 -11.50 3.98 9.57
CA ARG A 319 -12.39 2.84 9.82
C ARG A 319 -11.90 1.62 9.06
N ALA A 320 -11.96 0.47 9.70
CA ALA A 320 -11.84 -0.83 9.07
C ALA A 320 -13.13 -1.60 9.30
N PHE A 321 -13.64 -2.27 8.26
CA PHE A 321 -14.93 -2.96 8.31
C PHE A 321 -14.71 -4.46 8.29
N GLY A 322 -15.48 -5.18 9.11
CA GLY A 322 -15.53 -6.63 9.11
C GLY A 322 -16.96 -7.17 8.96
N GLU A 323 -17.07 -8.50 8.97
CA GLU A 323 -18.34 -9.20 8.83
C GLU A 323 -19.27 -8.97 10.03
N LEU A 324 -18.71 -8.91 11.24
CA LEU A 324 -19.45 -8.82 12.50
C LEU A 324 -19.47 -7.39 13.09
N GLY A 325 -18.61 -6.48 12.64
CA GLY A 325 -18.50 -5.14 13.21
C GLY A 325 -17.58 -4.19 12.45
N VAL A 326 -17.19 -3.12 13.15
CA VAL A 326 -16.30 -2.08 12.64
C VAL A 326 -15.25 -1.72 13.70
N SER A 327 -14.01 -1.62 13.27
CA SER A 327 -12.91 -1.03 14.04
C SER A 327 -12.78 0.44 13.67
N ILE A 328 -12.79 1.33 14.66
CA ILE A 328 -12.69 2.78 14.49
C ILE A 328 -11.43 3.27 15.20
N LYS A 329 -10.53 3.89 14.44
CA LYS A 329 -9.34 4.56 14.97
C LYS A 329 -9.67 6.03 15.18
N CYS A 330 -9.48 6.54 16.38
CA CYS A 330 -9.75 7.92 16.74
C CYS A 330 -8.63 8.52 17.60
N THR A 331 -8.52 9.84 17.60
CA THR A 331 -7.55 10.58 18.42
C THR A 331 -8.28 11.55 19.35
N PHE A 332 -7.99 11.48 20.64
CA PHE A 332 -8.50 12.37 21.69
C PHE A 332 -7.42 13.35 22.12
N ALA A 333 -7.79 14.61 22.30
CA ALA A 333 -6.90 15.70 22.71
C ALA A 333 -5.54 15.68 21.97
N ASN A 334 -5.55 15.36 20.67
CA ASN A 334 -4.36 15.27 19.80
C ASN A 334 -3.25 14.26 20.17
N ILE A 335 -3.31 13.62 21.34
CA ILE A 335 -2.19 12.83 21.89
C ILE A 335 -2.56 11.40 22.29
N ALA A 336 -3.86 11.11 22.49
CA ALA A 336 -4.33 9.76 22.79
C ALA A 336 -4.97 9.15 21.54
N THR A 337 -4.36 8.13 20.95
CA THR A 337 -4.92 7.43 19.79
C THR A 337 -5.53 6.12 20.24
N GLY A 338 -6.85 5.99 20.07
CA GLY A 338 -7.62 4.80 20.42
C GLY A 338 -8.07 3.99 19.21
N VAL A 339 -8.20 2.68 19.38
CA VAL A 339 -8.91 1.77 18.48
C VAL A 339 -10.07 1.18 19.25
N MET A 340 -11.28 1.42 18.73
CA MET A 340 -12.52 0.92 19.28
C MET A 340 -13.12 -0.11 18.33
N ILE A 341 -13.50 -1.26 18.87
CA ILE A 341 -14.21 -2.32 18.17
C ILE A 341 -15.69 -2.23 18.54
N LEU A 342 -16.53 -2.01 17.53
CA LEU A 342 -17.98 -1.95 17.66
C LEU A 342 -18.63 -3.12 16.90
N PRO A 343 -19.22 -4.09 17.62
CA PRO A 343 -20.03 -5.13 17.00
C PRO A 343 -21.30 -4.55 16.35
N LYS A 344 -21.83 -5.23 15.32
CA LYS A 344 -23.14 -4.91 14.71
C LYS A 344 -24.30 -5.21 15.66
N ASP A 345 -24.15 -6.24 16.51
CA ASP A 345 -25.07 -6.49 17.61
C ASP A 345 -24.72 -5.58 18.77
N PHE A 346 -25.58 -4.59 19.03
CA PHE A 346 -25.40 -3.63 20.13
C PHE A 346 -25.37 -4.26 21.52
N ASN A 347 -25.75 -5.53 21.67
CA ASN A 347 -25.67 -6.26 22.95
C ASN A 347 -24.35 -7.03 23.10
N ALA A 348 -23.56 -7.19 22.03
CA ALA A 348 -22.27 -7.83 22.12
C ALA A 348 -21.24 -6.88 22.75
N PRO A 349 -20.28 -7.39 23.55
CA PRO A 349 -19.25 -6.56 24.15
C PRO A 349 -18.38 -5.93 23.05
N GLY A 350 -18.18 -4.61 23.14
CA GLY A 350 -17.14 -3.94 22.37
C GLY A 350 -15.77 -4.12 23.03
N HIS A 351 -14.74 -3.51 22.43
CA HIS A 351 -13.43 -3.39 23.04
C HIS A 351 -12.85 -2.03 22.71
N PHE A 352 -12.10 -1.44 23.63
CA PHE A 352 -11.43 -0.16 23.43
C PHE A 352 -10.00 -0.24 23.95
N SER A 353 -9.04 -0.04 23.05
CA SER A 353 -7.64 0.13 23.39
C SER A 353 -7.19 1.52 22.99
N TYR A 354 -6.21 2.08 23.69
CA TYR A 354 -5.59 3.34 23.29
C TYR A 354 -4.12 3.40 23.65
N HIS A 355 -3.41 4.29 22.97
CA HIS A 355 -2.00 4.60 23.18
C HIS A 355 -1.85 6.10 23.40
N LEU A 356 -0.98 6.48 24.33
CA LEU A 356 -0.75 7.86 24.72
C LEU A 356 0.67 8.31 24.33
N GLY A 357 0.76 9.39 23.58
CA GLY A 357 2.01 10.10 23.32
C GLY A 357 2.12 11.36 24.17
N LEU A 358 2.66 11.26 25.39
CA LEU A 358 2.87 12.44 26.26
C LEU A 358 4.01 13.33 25.81
N SER A 359 5.09 12.78 25.25
CA SER A 359 6.29 13.54 24.95
C SER A 359 6.00 14.73 24.03
N ASP A 360 6.35 15.94 24.48
CA ASP A 360 6.15 17.21 23.79
C ASP A 360 4.67 17.59 23.57
N ALA A 361 3.73 16.89 24.24
CA ALA A 361 2.32 17.24 24.22
C ALA A 361 2.06 18.60 24.86
N PHE A 362 1.10 19.38 24.35
CA PHE A 362 0.61 20.54 25.08
C PHE A 362 0.00 20.12 26.41
N ILE A 363 0.26 20.88 27.47
CA ILE A 363 -0.17 20.49 28.81
C ILE A 363 -1.70 20.43 28.97
N GLU A 364 -2.46 21.24 28.23
CA GLU A 364 -3.93 21.13 28.22
C GLU A 364 -4.42 19.82 27.61
N ASP A 365 -3.74 19.34 26.58
CA ASP A 365 -4.06 18.08 25.92
C ASP A 365 -3.71 16.90 26.85
N ALA A 366 -2.54 16.96 27.51
CA ALA A 366 -2.15 15.99 28.55
C ALA A 366 -3.14 15.96 29.72
N ALA A 367 -3.58 17.13 30.19
CA ALA A 367 -4.58 17.23 31.26
C ALA A 367 -5.94 16.64 30.86
N ARG A 368 -6.40 16.85 29.61
CA ARG A 368 -7.65 16.26 29.11
C ARG A 368 -7.56 14.75 29.03
N VAL A 369 -6.41 14.19 28.63
CA VAL A 369 -6.21 12.73 28.62
C VAL A 369 -6.12 12.18 30.03
N LEU A 370 -5.48 12.87 30.97
CA LEU A 370 -5.48 12.48 32.39
C LEU A 370 -6.91 12.40 32.95
N GLU A 371 -7.74 13.40 32.66
CA GLU A 371 -9.17 13.38 33.04
C GLU A 371 -9.91 12.21 32.37
N MET A 372 -9.63 11.93 31.10
CA MET A 372 -10.19 10.78 30.38
C MET A 372 -9.77 9.46 31.01
N SER A 373 -8.49 9.27 31.30
CA SER A 373 -7.95 8.06 31.93
C SER A 373 -8.60 7.80 33.29
N ARG A 374 -8.72 8.83 34.14
CA ARG A 374 -9.44 8.76 35.43
C ARG A 374 -10.93 8.44 35.28
N ALA A 375 -11.56 8.91 34.19
CA ALA A 375 -12.95 8.60 33.91
C ALA A 375 -13.13 7.13 33.47
N LEU A 376 -12.23 6.61 32.62
CA LEU A 376 -12.18 5.25 32.09
C LEU A 376 -11.69 4.21 33.11
N SER A 377 -12.18 4.28 34.35
CA SER A 377 -11.87 3.30 35.38
C SER A 377 -12.63 1.99 35.16
N VAL A 378 -12.11 0.88 35.69
CA VAL A 378 -12.80 -0.43 35.70
C VAL A 378 -14.25 -0.29 36.18
N GLY A 379 -15.17 -0.91 35.46
CA GLY A 379 -16.61 -0.86 35.72
C GLY A 379 -17.34 0.35 35.15
N ALA A 380 -16.63 1.34 34.60
CA ALA A 380 -17.25 2.46 33.92
C ALA A 380 -17.94 2.01 32.62
N VAL A 381 -19.00 2.71 32.27
CA VAL A 381 -19.79 2.48 31.07
C VAL A 381 -19.50 3.61 30.08
N VAL A 382 -18.95 3.27 28.92
CA VAL A 382 -18.67 4.21 27.84
C VAL A 382 -19.79 4.13 26.81
N GLU A 383 -20.55 5.21 26.70
CA GLU A 383 -21.55 5.38 25.65
C GLU A 383 -20.93 6.17 24.50
N THR A 384 -20.90 5.55 23.32
CA THR A 384 -20.23 6.12 22.15
C THR A 384 -21.24 6.74 21.20
N TYR A 385 -21.00 7.99 20.85
CA TYR A 385 -21.81 8.76 19.91
C TYR A 385 -21.01 9.14 18.68
N PHE A 386 -21.64 8.99 17.51
CA PHE A 386 -21.11 9.41 16.23
C PHE A 386 -22.11 10.35 15.56
N ASN A 387 -21.69 11.57 15.22
CA ASN A 387 -22.58 12.61 14.70
C ASN A 387 -23.86 12.82 15.55
N GLY A 388 -23.74 12.66 16.88
CA GLY A 388 -24.85 12.80 17.83
C GLY A 388 -25.76 11.59 17.98
N GLY A 389 -25.64 10.56 17.13
CA GLY A 389 -26.34 9.28 17.29
C GLY A 389 -25.53 8.31 18.14
N GLN A 390 -26.17 7.60 19.07
CA GLN A 390 -25.50 6.54 19.83
C GLN A 390 -25.21 5.35 18.91
N VAL A 391 -23.94 4.96 18.82
CA VAL A 391 -23.46 3.87 17.97
C VAL A 391 -22.87 2.70 18.73
N GLY A 392 -22.68 2.83 20.05
CA GLY A 392 -22.15 1.76 20.86
C GLY A 392 -22.29 2.02 22.35
N LYS A 393 -22.17 0.93 23.11
CA LYS A 393 -22.09 0.96 24.56
C LYS A 393 -21.12 -0.13 25.00
N LEU A 394 -20.11 0.25 25.78
CA LEU A 394 -19.09 -0.64 26.31
C LEU A 394 -19.05 -0.52 27.82
N ARG A 395 -18.91 -1.63 28.53
CA ARG A 395 -18.53 -1.64 29.95
C ARG A 395 -17.05 -2.03 30.00
N LEU A 396 -16.25 -1.22 30.67
CA LEU A 396 -14.82 -1.50 30.82
C LEU A 396 -14.61 -2.56 31.89
N ASP A 397 -13.94 -3.64 31.54
CA ASP A 397 -13.54 -4.69 32.48
C ASP A 397 -12.06 -4.53 32.89
N SER A 398 -11.55 -5.39 33.77
CA SER A 398 -10.17 -5.28 34.31
C SER A 398 -9.08 -5.40 33.24
N ASP A 399 -9.37 -6.12 32.15
CA ASP A 399 -8.42 -6.35 31.05
C ASP A 399 -8.40 -5.19 30.04
N ASP A 400 -9.41 -4.31 30.08
CA ASP A 400 -9.47 -3.06 29.30
C ASP A 400 -8.84 -1.88 30.08
N GLY A 401 -8.00 -2.20 31.07
CA GLY A 401 -7.44 -1.25 32.01
C GLY A 401 -6.77 -0.07 31.31
N PRO A 402 -7.03 1.18 31.76
CA PRO A 402 -6.41 2.36 31.16
C PRO A 402 -4.88 2.26 31.24
N LEU A 403 -4.20 2.89 30.28
CA LEU A 403 -2.78 3.25 30.45
C LEU A 403 -2.64 3.98 31.78
N GLU A 404 -2.00 3.32 32.74
CA GLU A 404 -1.63 3.92 34.01
C GLU A 404 -0.54 4.93 33.72
N LEU A 405 -0.91 6.21 33.77
CA LEU A 405 0.05 7.26 34.01
C LEU A 405 0.68 6.97 35.36
N ASP A 406 2.00 7.00 35.44
CA ASP A 406 2.62 6.86 36.73
C ASP A 406 2.32 8.09 37.61
N GLU A 407 2.45 7.93 38.93
CA GLU A 407 2.15 9.02 39.87
C GLU A 407 3.00 10.27 39.60
N PHE A 408 4.21 10.11 39.07
CA PHE A 408 5.10 11.22 38.74
C PHE A 408 4.56 12.03 37.55
N GLU A 409 4.15 11.35 36.47
CA GLU A 409 3.55 11.94 35.27
C GLU A 409 2.27 12.69 35.63
N GLU A 410 1.37 12.08 36.40
CA GLU A 410 0.13 12.73 36.83
C GLU A 410 0.41 14.03 37.60
N GLN A 411 1.29 13.95 38.61
CA GLN A 411 1.64 15.10 39.43
C GLN A 411 2.33 16.20 38.62
N LEU A 412 3.15 15.83 37.63
CA LEU A 412 3.81 16.79 36.74
C LEU A 412 2.79 17.49 35.84
N ILE A 413 1.82 16.75 35.29
CA ILE A 413 0.75 17.32 34.48
C ILE A 413 -0.03 18.36 35.29
N GLU A 414 -0.42 18.00 36.51
CA GLU A 414 -1.17 18.89 37.40
C GLU A 414 -0.38 20.15 37.77
N ASP A 415 0.92 20.01 38.07
CA ASP A 415 1.75 21.15 38.44
C ASP A 415 1.93 22.14 37.27
N LEU A 416 2.27 21.63 36.08
CA LEU A 416 2.44 22.46 34.89
C LEU A 416 1.11 23.13 34.49
N LEU A 417 -0.02 22.44 34.63
CA LEU A 417 -1.34 23.01 34.34
C LEU A 417 -1.69 24.16 35.30
N VAL A 418 -1.40 24.01 36.60
CA VAL A 418 -1.62 25.09 37.58
C VAL A 418 -0.71 26.28 37.28
N LEU A 419 0.57 26.04 36.99
CA LEU A 419 1.51 27.08 36.59
C LEU A 419 1.00 27.83 35.35
N GLN A 420 0.59 27.11 34.30
CA GLN A 420 0.09 27.71 33.06
C GLN A 420 -1.13 28.60 33.28
N ARG A 421 -2.08 28.15 34.12
CA ARG A 421 -3.32 28.89 34.38
C ARG A 421 -3.09 30.17 35.17
N ASN A 422 -2.06 30.21 36.00
CA ASN A 422 -1.83 31.30 36.95
C ASN A 422 -0.69 32.26 36.54
N ILE A 423 0.16 31.87 35.59
CA ILE A 423 1.25 32.71 35.07
C ILE A 423 0.83 33.30 33.71
N PRO A 424 0.66 34.62 33.59
CA PRO A 424 0.28 35.25 32.32
C PRO A 424 1.27 34.94 31.19
N GLY A 425 0.76 34.43 30.07
CA GLY A 425 1.57 34.12 28.89
C GLY A 425 2.43 32.86 29.01
N ALA A 426 2.31 32.10 30.11
CA ALA A 426 2.95 30.80 30.21
C ALA A 426 2.29 29.80 29.28
N TYR A 427 3.12 28.97 28.67
CA TYR A 427 2.70 27.88 27.81
C TYR A 427 3.72 26.75 27.92
N PHE A 428 3.26 25.57 28.35
CA PHE A 428 4.10 24.43 28.69
C PHE A 428 3.74 23.22 27.85
N HIS A 429 4.79 22.50 27.47
CA HIS A 429 4.69 21.16 26.93
C HIS A 429 4.99 20.14 28.03
N PHE A 430 4.56 18.90 27.86
CA PHE A 430 4.99 17.81 28.71
C PHE A 430 6.42 17.40 28.30
N PRO A 431 7.41 17.57 29.19
CA PRO A 431 8.81 17.32 28.85
C PRO A 431 9.10 15.82 28.78
N SER A 432 10.02 15.41 27.90
CA SER A 432 10.49 14.02 27.83
C SER A 432 11.29 13.60 29.06
N GLU A 433 11.98 14.56 29.70
CA GLU A 433 12.78 14.35 30.90
C GLU A 433 12.71 15.59 31.80
N VAL A 434 12.73 15.38 33.12
CA VAL A 434 12.78 16.46 34.12
C VAL A 434 13.82 16.11 35.17
N ALA A 435 14.79 17.00 35.38
CA ALA A 435 15.74 16.83 36.48
C ALA A 435 15.01 16.94 37.83
N PRO A 436 15.38 16.16 38.86
CA PRO A 436 14.70 16.19 40.16
C PRO A 436 14.62 17.59 40.78
N ARG A 437 15.68 18.40 40.61
CA ARG A 437 15.69 19.78 41.09
C ARG A 437 14.64 20.64 40.39
N ASP A 438 14.52 20.53 39.07
CA ASP A 438 13.55 21.30 38.29
C ASP A 438 12.13 20.86 38.63
N ARG A 439 11.91 19.55 38.82
CA ARG A 439 10.63 19.01 39.30
C ARG A 439 10.20 19.63 40.62
N VAL A 440 11.12 19.74 41.58
CA VAL A 440 10.86 20.41 42.87
C VAL A 440 10.57 21.90 42.65
N MET A 441 11.33 22.58 41.79
CA MET A 441 11.08 24.00 41.49
C MET A 441 9.70 24.25 40.89
N LEU A 442 9.20 23.37 40.01
CA LEU A 442 7.83 23.45 39.47
C LEU A 442 6.79 23.32 40.59
N ARG A 443 6.98 22.36 41.51
CA ARG A 443 6.11 22.18 42.68
C ARG A 443 6.16 23.39 43.61
N VAL A 444 7.34 23.96 43.86
CA VAL A 444 7.50 25.20 44.63
C VAL A 444 6.71 26.33 43.96
N GLY A 445 6.85 26.49 42.64
CA GLY A 445 6.10 27.49 41.88
C GLY A 445 4.58 27.34 42.04
N ARG A 446 4.06 26.11 41.90
CA ARG A 446 2.64 25.80 42.16
C ARG A 446 2.21 26.23 43.57
N ARG A 447 2.98 25.84 44.59
CA ARG A 447 2.66 26.14 46.00
C ARG A 447 2.60 27.63 46.26
N LEU A 448 3.54 28.40 45.70
CA LEU A 448 3.55 29.86 45.83
C LEU A 448 2.33 30.50 45.16
N LEU A 449 1.95 30.06 43.96
CA LEU A 449 0.74 30.57 43.27
C LEU A 449 -0.55 30.18 44.00
N GLU A 450 -0.56 29.05 44.71
CA GLU A 450 -1.66 28.62 45.59
C GLU A 450 -1.69 29.36 46.95
N GLY A 451 -0.76 30.29 47.21
CA GLY A 451 -0.70 31.04 48.48
C GLY A 451 0.02 30.29 49.62
N GLN A 452 0.67 29.17 49.33
CA GLN A 452 1.24 28.26 50.33
C GLN A 452 2.74 28.52 50.56
N ALA A 453 3.19 28.26 51.78
CA ALA A 453 4.60 28.29 52.14
C ALA A 453 5.21 26.90 51.96
N THR A 454 6.46 26.83 51.48
CA THR A 454 7.16 25.56 51.25
C THR A 454 8.68 25.76 51.35
N TYR A 455 9.45 24.78 50.89
CA TYR A 455 10.90 24.80 50.92
C TYR A 455 11.49 24.85 49.51
N MET A 456 12.61 25.55 49.37
CA MET A 456 13.43 25.52 48.16
C MET A 456 14.18 24.20 48.06
N PRO A 457 14.53 23.73 46.84
CA PRO A 457 15.32 22.53 46.67
C PRO A 457 16.69 22.61 47.38
N PRO A 458 17.31 21.46 47.71
CA PRO A 458 18.60 21.43 48.40
C PRO A 458 19.70 22.12 47.58
N GLY A 459 20.68 22.71 48.28
CA GLY A 459 21.81 23.40 47.65
C GLY A 459 21.49 24.77 47.05
N MET A 460 20.31 25.32 47.34
CA MET A 460 19.95 26.70 46.99
C MET A 460 20.85 27.69 47.73
N ASN A 461 21.55 28.55 46.97
CA ASN A 461 22.28 29.70 47.52
C ASN A 461 21.48 30.98 47.27
N LEU A 462 21.52 31.91 48.21
CA LEU A 462 20.97 33.25 48.00
C LEU A 462 22.07 34.17 47.48
N VAL A 463 21.73 35.01 46.52
CA VAL A 463 22.64 35.99 45.95
C VAL A 463 22.12 37.37 46.27
N CYS A 464 22.97 38.22 46.83
CA CYS A 464 22.66 39.63 47.06
C CYS A 464 23.80 40.53 46.57
N TYR A 465 23.53 41.83 46.46
CA TYR A 465 24.50 42.85 46.08
C TYR A 465 24.66 43.84 47.22
N LEU A 466 25.89 44.16 47.58
CA LEU A 466 26.17 45.08 48.67
C LEU A 466 25.94 46.54 48.27
N THR A 467 25.48 47.33 49.22
CA THR A 467 25.31 48.80 49.05
C THR A 467 26.59 49.58 49.36
N GLY A 468 27.69 48.90 49.70
CA GLY A 468 28.93 49.50 50.19
C GLY A 468 28.85 50.04 51.63
N LYS A 469 27.66 50.09 52.24
CA LYS A 469 27.50 50.52 53.63
C LYS A 469 27.97 49.44 54.61
N ARG A 470 28.77 49.87 55.57
CA ARG A 470 29.27 49.04 56.67
C ARG A 470 28.38 49.22 57.90
N ASP A 471 27.89 48.11 58.44
CA ASP A 471 27.20 48.08 59.74
C ASP A 471 27.62 46.83 60.55
N GLU A 472 27.42 46.86 61.87
CA GLU A 472 27.83 45.76 62.76
C GLU A 472 27.06 44.46 62.51
N THR A 473 25.80 44.54 62.06
CA THR A 473 24.97 43.36 61.76
C THR A 473 25.51 42.61 60.55
N LEU A 474 25.87 43.34 59.49
CA LEU A 474 26.52 42.80 58.31
C LEU A 474 27.88 42.16 58.64
N LEU A 475 28.70 42.83 59.46
CA LEU A 475 30.00 42.26 59.89
C LEU A 475 29.83 41.01 60.73
N ARG A 476 28.81 40.94 61.60
CA ARG A 476 28.48 39.74 62.36
C ARG A 476 28.06 38.60 61.43
N LEU A 477 27.18 38.87 60.46
CA LEU A 477 26.77 37.89 59.45
C LEU A 477 27.97 37.35 58.65
N LEU A 478 28.91 38.22 58.27
CA LEU A 478 30.12 37.82 57.54
C LEU A 478 31.01 36.88 58.36
N ARG A 479 31.17 37.14 59.66
CA ARG A 479 32.07 36.37 60.54
C ARG A 479 31.46 35.09 61.08
N GLU A 480 30.20 35.16 61.51
CA GLU A 480 29.55 34.10 62.30
C GLU A 480 28.44 33.39 61.53
N GLY A 481 27.99 33.97 60.42
CA GLY A 481 26.73 33.60 59.80
C GLY A 481 25.53 34.11 60.59
N GLY A 482 24.33 33.72 60.16
CA GLY A 482 23.11 34.08 60.87
C GLY A 482 21.82 33.80 60.09
N ALA A 483 20.71 34.14 60.73
CA ALA A 483 19.40 34.06 60.10
C ALA A 483 19.21 35.19 59.10
N ILE A 484 18.61 34.89 57.96
CA ILE A 484 18.32 35.85 56.91
C ILE A 484 16.85 35.74 56.53
N VAL A 485 16.21 36.91 56.41
CA VAL A 485 14.93 37.09 55.72
C VAL A 485 15.20 37.97 54.50
N SER A 486 14.71 37.57 53.33
CA SER A 486 14.84 38.33 52.10
C SER A 486 13.50 38.40 51.38
N ASN A 487 13.07 39.59 50.98
CA ASN A 487 11.76 39.83 50.35
C ASN A 487 11.95 40.44 48.96
N PRO A 488 12.43 39.69 47.96
CA PRO A 488 12.53 40.21 46.60
C PRO A 488 11.15 40.53 46.02
N GLU A 489 11.08 41.61 45.23
CA GLU A 489 9.84 42.06 44.57
C GLU A 489 9.37 41.11 43.45
N ALA A 490 10.27 40.27 42.93
CA ALA A 490 10.00 39.31 41.87
C ALA A 490 10.79 38.02 42.10
N PHE A 491 10.15 36.88 41.83
CA PHE A 491 10.76 35.57 41.92
C PHE A 491 10.64 34.82 40.60
N GLY A 492 11.80 34.57 39.99
CA GLY A 492 11.88 33.89 38.71
C GLY A 492 11.79 32.36 38.83
N LEU A 493 10.86 31.74 38.13
CA LEU A 493 10.83 30.32 37.82
C LEU A 493 11.39 30.10 36.41
N GLU A 494 12.42 29.27 36.27
CA GLU A 494 12.98 28.89 34.97
C GLU A 494 12.48 27.48 34.60
N SER A 495 11.89 27.34 33.41
CA SER A 495 11.39 26.07 32.89
C SER A 495 11.31 26.12 31.36
N GLN A 496 11.69 25.03 30.68
CA GLN A 496 11.63 24.90 29.22
C GLN A 496 12.29 26.06 28.45
N GLY A 497 13.43 26.54 28.95
CA GLY A 497 14.18 27.65 28.35
C GLY A 497 13.55 29.04 28.56
N SER A 498 12.44 29.13 29.28
CA SER A 498 11.74 30.37 29.59
C SER A 498 11.87 30.74 31.06
N LYS A 499 11.76 32.04 31.36
CA LYS A 499 11.76 32.58 32.73
C LYS A 499 10.43 33.26 33.00
N TYR A 500 9.77 32.84 34.07
CA TYR A 500 8.47 33.31 34.50
C TYR A 500 8.58 34.04 35.83
N ASP A 501 7.86 35.15 35.99
CA ASP A 501 7.80 35.87 37.26
C ASP A 501 6.60 35.37 38.08
N LEU A 502 6.88 34.85 39.27
CA LEU A 502 5.86 34.40 40.23
C LEU A 502 5.43 35.51 41.20
N GLY A 503 5.97 36.72 41.04
CA GLY A 503 5.70 37.86 41.90
C GLY A 503 6.56 37.89 43.16
N PRO A 504 6.20 38.74 44.14
CA PRO A 504 7.01 38.95 45.32
C PRO A 504 6.92 37.77 46.28
N VAL A 505 8.06 37.36 46.81
CA VAL A 505 8.17 36.24 47.77
C VAL A 505 9.02 36.65 48.95
N ALA A 506 8.92 35.91 50.04
CA ALA A 506 9.79 35.99 51.18
C ALA A 506 10.58 34.68 51.31
N PHE A 507 11.89 34.81 51.50
CA PHE A 507 12.80 33.73 51.82
C PHE A 507 13.23 33.81 53.27
N TYR A 508 13.35 32.66 53.92
CA TYR A 508 13.95 32.57 55.25
C TYR A 508 14.89 31.38 55.36
N HIS A 509 16.01 31.60 56.03
CA HIS A 509 16.90 30.52 56.43
C HIS A 509 17.52 30.87 57.80
N PRO A 510 17.51 29.95 58.77
CA PRO A 510 17.98 30.24 60.14
C PRO A 510 19.50 30.38 60.24
N ARG A 511 20.26 29.76 59.33
CA ARG A 511 21.74 29.67 59.41
C ARG A 511 22.45 29.74 58.05
N LEU A 512 22.67 30.95 57.53
CA LEU A 512 23.47 31.18 56.32
C LEU A 512 24.84 31.75 56.67
N ARG A 513 25.84 31.47 55.84
CA ARG A 513 27.16 32.13 55.85
C ARG A 513 27.51 32.67 54.47
N VAL A 514 28.38 33.68 54.40
CA VAL A 514 28.91 34.19 53.13
C VAL A 514 30.02 33.27 52.62
N LYS A 515 29.99 32.90 51.33
CA LYS A 515 30.90 31.90 50.73
C LYS A 515 32.38 32.34 50.72
N ASP A 516 32.65 33.64 50.68
CA ASP A 516 34.01 34.22 50.63
C ASP A 516 34.07 35.46 51.55
N ALA A 517 33.75 35.25 52.83
CA ALA A 517 33.53 36.35 53.77
C ALA A 517 34.73 37.29 53.94
N ASP A 518 35.97 36.76 53.93
CA ASP A 518 37.18 37.54 54.11
C ASP A 518 37.40 38.55 52.97
N GLU A 519 37.20 38.13 51.72
CA GLU A 519 37.30 39.01 50.54
C GLU A 519 36.25 40.14 50.59
N VAL A 520 35.03 39.80 51.03
CA VAL A 520 33.96 40.77 51.21
C VAL A 520 34.29 41.78 52.33
N ILE A 521 34.90 41.33 53.42
CA ILE A 521 35.36 42.20 54.51
C ILE A 521 36.45 43.14 54.00
N GLU A 522 37.46 42.64 53.28
CA GLU A 522 38.53 43.46 52.70
C GLU A 522 37.97 44.52 51.74
N ALA A 523 37.03 44.15 50.87
CA ALA A 523 36.37 45.09 49.96
C ALA A 523 35.57 46.19 50.69
N LEU A 524 34.91 45.83 51.81
CA LEU A 524 34.20 46.79 52.67
C LEU A 524 35.18 47.73 53.38
N GLU A 525 36.33 47.23 53.85
CA GLU A 525 37.38 48.04 54.47
C GLU A 525 38.05 48.98 53.48
N ALA A 526 38.23 48.55 52.23
CA ALA A 526 38.76 49.36 51.14
C ALA A 526 37.73 50.35 50.55
N GLY A 527 36.45 50.26 50.93
CA GLY A 527 35.38 51.10 50.38
C GLY A 527 35.02 50.79 48.92
N THR A 528 35.29 49.56 48.46
CA THR A 528 35.07 49.11 47.06
C THR A 528 33.95 48.08 46.92
N ALA A 529 33.25 47.76 48.02
CA ALA A 529 32.22 46.73 48.06
C ALA A 529 30.85 47.12 47.44
N GLU A 530 30.62 48.38 47.03
CA GLU A 530 29.35 48.77 46.41
C GLU A 530 29.11 48.00 45.09
N GLY A 531 27.95 47.37 44.97
CA GLY A 531 27.62 46.51 43.83
C GLY A 531 28.31 45.14 43.84
N MET A 532 29.12 44.82 44.86
CA MET A 532 29.77 43.52 44.96
C MET A 532 28.72 42.41 45.16
N LYS A 533 28.82 41.36 44.35
CA LYS A 533 27.97 40.17 44.43
C LYS A 533 28.40 39.29 45.59
N VAL A 534 27.48 38.97 46.49
CA VAL A 534 27.70 38.10 47.65
C VAL A 534 26.82 36.87 47.54
N VAL A 535 27.40 35.71 47.83
CA VAL A 535 26.70 34.42 47.84
C VAL A 535 26.57 33.94 49.29
N LEU A 536 25.32 33.77 49.73
CA LEU A 536 24.95 33.19 51.01
C LEU A 536 24.64 31.71 50.82
N GLN A 537 25.31 30.87 51.60
CA GLN A 537 25.17 29.40 51.56
C GLN A 537 24.68 28.86 52.91
N PRO A 538 23.79 27.85 52.92
CA PRO A 538 23.43 27.11 54.13
C PRO A 538 24.64 26.55 54.87
N MET A 539 24.61 26.60 56.20
CA MET A 539 25.65 26.02 57.07
C MET A 539 25.39 24.54 57.39
N ASP A 540 24.16 24.08 57.20
CA ASP A 540 23.71 22.72 57.51
C ASP A 540 22.71 22.26 56.42
N SER A 541 22.04 21.13 56.65
CA SER A 541 21.05 20.55 55.74
C SER A 541 19.67 21.21 55.81
N THR A 542 19.51 22.27 56.60
CA THR A 542 18.24 23.01 56.66
C THR A 542 17.96 23.61 55.28
N LEU A 543 16.73 23.47 54.81
CA LEU A 543 16.32 24.04 53.53
C LEU A 543 15.86 25.49 53.69
N VAL A 544 16.06 26.29 52.65
CA VAL A 544 15.53 27.65 52.59
C VAL A 544 14.00 27.57 52.52
N GLN A 545 13.32 28.25 53.42
CA GLN A 545 11.87 28.38 53.42
C GLN A 545 11.47 29.51 52.47
N VAL A 546 10.34 29.35 51.78
CA VAL A 546 9.81 30.33 50.84
C VAL A 546 8.29 30.43 50.96
N TRP A 547 7.74 31.64 50.87
CA TRP A 547 6.30 31.89 50.83
C TRP A 547 5.98 33.17 50.06
N PRO A 548 4.73 33.35 49.59
CA PRO A 548 4.31 34.60 48.93
C PRO A 548 4.46 35.78 49.88
N ALA A 549 5.04 36.88 49.40
CA ALA A 549 5.16 38.08 50.22
C ALA A 549 3.76 38.71 50.39
N ASP A 550 3.33 38.82 51.63
CA ASP A 550 2.08 39.49 51.99
C ASP A 550 2.42 40.70 52.88
N PRO A 551 2.11 41.94 52.44
CA PRO A 551 2.36 43.15 53.22
C PRO A 551 1.58 43.18 54.55
N SER A 552 0.48 42.44 54.64
CA SER A 552 -0.41 42.40 55.80
C SER A 552 -0.09 41.27 56.78
N ARG A 553 0.82 40.37 56.41
CA ARG A 553 1.18 39.21 57.22
C ARG A 553 2.04 39.61 58.41
N ASP A 554 1.68 39.10 59.58
CA ASP A 554 2.51 39.18 60.78
C ASP A 554 3.66 38.16 60.67
N TYR A 555 4.88 38.66 60.48
CA TYR A 555 6.10 37.86 60.35
C TYR A 555 6.64 37.34 61.69
N THR A 556 5.97 37.60 62.81
CA THR A 556 6.35 37.05 64.11
C THR A 556 5.99 35.57 64.27
N THR A 557 5.04 35.07 63.47
CA THR A 557 4.65 33.66 63.47
C THR A 557 5.17 32.96 62.22
N PRO A 558 5.97 31.88 62.35
CA PRO A 558 6.45 31.11 61.21
C PRO A 558 5.27 30.59 60.36
N PRO A 559 5.39 30.59 59.02
CA PRO A 559 4.38 29.98 58.17
C PRO A 559 4.27 28.47 58.44
N THR A 560 3.05 27.92 58.32
CA THR A 560 2.89 26.46 58.17
C THR A 560 3.43 26.05 56.81
N LEU A 561 4.47 25.22 56.81
CA LEU A 561 5.14 24.81 55.59
C LEU A 561 4.52 23.52 55.05
N VAL A 562 4.23 23.52 53.75
CA VAL A 562 3.68 22.38 53.03
C VAL A 562 4.83 21.60 52.39
N PRO A 563 4.98 20.29 52.66
CA PRO A 563 6.00 19.47 52.01
C PRO A 563 5.76 19.36 50.51
N TRP A 564 6.79 18.96 49.76
CA TRP A 564 6.65 18.83 48.31
C TRP A 564 5.68 17.72 47.91
N ASN A 565 5.69 16.57 48.63
CA ASN A 565 4.92 15.36 48.34
C ASN A 565 5.00 15.00 46.85
N LEU A 566 6.21 14.66 46.42
CA LEU A 566 6.53 14.31 45.04
C LEU A 566 6.91 12.84 44.94
N ALA A 567 6.27 12.13 44.02
CA ALA A 567 6.59 10.74 43.74
C ALA A 567 8.09 10.60 43.37
N GLY A 568 8.78 9.67 44.03
CA GLY A 568 10.20 9.39 43.78
C GLY A 568 11.21 10.47 44.23
N ILE A 569 10.78 11.54 44.90
CA ILE A 569 11.67 12.59 45.41
C ILE A 569 11.49 12.72 46.92
N GLU A 570 12.51 12.31 47.67
CA GLU A 570 12.51 12.41 49.13
C GLU A 570 12.49 13.88 49.58
N TYR A 571 11.62 14.15 50.55
CA TYR A 571 11.50 15.45 51.18
C TYR A 571 12.37 15.48 52.45
N PRO A 572 13.43 16.30 52.51
CA PRO A 572 14.41 16.24 53.62
C PRO A 572 13.85 16.58 55.01
N GLY A 573 12.68 17.23 55.08
CA GLY A 573 12.10 17.72 56.32
C GLY A 573 11.31 16.69 57.14
N GLU A 574 11.08 15.47 56.64
CA GLU A 574 10.36 14.42 57.41
C GLU A 574 11.16 13.86 58.60
N SER A 575 12.46 14.15 58.69
CA SER A 575 13.33 13.71 59.80
C SER A 575 13.40 14.69 60.98
N LEU A 576 12.73 15.85 60.90
CA LEU A 576 12.59 16.76 62.04
C LEU A 576 11.34 16.37 62.82
N GLU A 577 11.46 15.34 63.66
CA GLU A 577 10.52 15.11 64.75
C GLU A 577 10.27 16.45 65.47
N SER A 578 8.98 16.78 65.68
CA SER A 578 8.59 17.94 66.46
C SER A 578 9.33 17.93 67.80
N PRO A 579 9.87 19.06 68.28
CA PRO A 579 10.47 19.11 69.61
C PRO A 579 9.47 18.76 70.72
#